data_AF-A0A1J3DLA4-F1
#
_entry.id   AF-A0A1J3DLA4-F1
#
_cell.length_a   1.000
_cell.length_b   1.000
_cell.length_c   1.000
_cell.angle_alpha   90.00
_cell.angle_beta   90.00
_cell.angle_gamma   90.00
#
_symmetry.space_group_name_H-M   'P 1'
#
loop_
_entity.id
_entity.type
_entity.pdbx_description
1 polymer ?
#
loop_
_entity_poly.entity_id
_entity_poly.type
_entity_poly.pdbx_seq_one_letter_code
_entity_poly.pdbx_strand_id
1 'polypeptide(L)'
;YVSGPYDSEEGFQRLDKAISEHEVSKNSSEGSSRRLFYLALPPSVYPSVCKMIKTCCMNKSDLGGWTRIVVEKPFGKDLESAEQLS
;
A
#
# COMPACT_ATOMS: atom_id res chain seq x y z
N TYR A 1 -2.24 -5.84 13.89
CA TYR A 1 -0.79 -5.74 13.60
C TYR A 1 -0.41 -6.95 12.76
N VAL A 2 0.36 -6.75 11.68
CA VAL A 2 0.82 -7.83 10.79
C VAL A 2 2.34 -7.67 10.64
N SER A 3 3.09 -8.75 10.87
CA SER A 3 4.54 -8.77 10.71
C SER A 3 4.93 -9.38 9.36
N GLY A 4 5.81 -8.71 8.61
CA GLY A 4 6.35 -9.19 7.34
C GLY A 4 7.44 -8.27 6.80
N PRO A 5 8.33 -8.77 5.93
CA PRO A 5 9.35 -7.94 5.30
C PRO A 5 8.78 -7.10 4.14
N TYR A 6 9.49 -6.04 3.75
CA TYR A 6 9.05 -5.05 2.76
C TYR A 6 9.29 -5.45 1.30
N ASP A 7 10.05 -6.53 1.08
CA ASP A 7 10.51 -7.01 -0.23
C ASP A 7 9.95 -8.41 -0.59
N SER A 8 9.19 -9.04 0.31
CA SER A 8 8.55 -10.34 0.04
C SER A 8 7.09 -10.18 -0.34
N GLU A 9 6.64 -10.92 -1.34
CA GLU A 9 5.23 -10.99 -1.69
C GLU A 9 4.38 -11.62 -0.57
N GLU A 10 4.89 -12.64 0.14
CA GLU A 10 4.11 -13.32 1.19
C GLU A 10 3.75 -12.40 2.36
N GLY A 11 4.59 -11.40 2.65
CA GLY A 11 4.29 -10.36 3.64
C GLY A 11 3.05 -9.54 3.26
N PHE A 12 2.99 -9.10 2.00
CA PHE A 12 1.89 -8.27 1.50
C PHE A 12 0.61 -9.08 1.26
N GLN A 13 0.70 -10.35 0.88
CA GLN A 13 -0.47 -11.23 0.83
C GLN A 13 -1.11 -11.43 2.20
N ARG A 14 -0.30 -11.60 3.27
CA ARG A 14 -0.81 -11.66 4.64
C ARG A 14 -1.42 -10.33 5.09
N LEU A 15 -0.84 -9.21 4.68
CA LEU A 15 -1.40 -7.89 4.93
C LEU A 15 -2.76 -7.70 4.22
N ASP A 16 -2.85 -8.04 2.95
CA ASP A 16 -4.10 -7.97 2.17
C ASP A 16 -5.21 -8.83 2.78
N LYS A 17 -4.86 -10.05 3.21
CA LYS A 17 -5.79 -10.93 3.91
C LYS A 17 -6.33 -10.30 5.19
N ALA A 18 -5.44 -9.75 6.03
CA ALA A 18 -5.86 -9.10 7.27
C ALA A 18 -6.72 -7.84 7.03
N ILE A 19 -6.42 -7.07 5.98
CA ILE A 19 -7.25 -5.92 5.57
C ILE A 19 -8.63 -6.41 5.12
N SER A 20 -8.68 -7.42 4.26
CA SER A 20 -9.92 -7.96 3.71
C SER A 20 -10.83 -8.55 4.80
N GLU A 21 -10.25 -9.29 5.75
CA GLU A 21 -10.98 -9.77 6.94
C GLU A 21 -11.57 -8.62 7.76
N HIS A 22 -10.82 -7.53 7.92
CA HIS A 22 -11.32 -6.34 8.61
C HIS A 22 -12.46 -5.65 7.84
N GLU A 23 -12.34 -5.52 6.52
CA GLU A 23 -13.37 -4.93 5.65
C GLU A 23 -14.68 -5.72 5.73
N VAL A 24 -14.62 -7.05 5.67
CA VAL A 24 -15.79 -7.94 5.83
C VAL A 24 -16.42 -7.79 7.22
N SER A 25 -15.61 -7.71 8.28
CA SER A 25 -16.12 -7.54 9.66
C SER A 25 -16.93 -6.25 9.87
N LYS A 26 -16.73 -5.25 9.01
CA LYS A 26 -17.44 -3.97 9.05
C LYS A 26 -18.69 -3.93 8.18
N ASN A 27 -19.11 -5.08 7.61
CA ASN A 27 -20.21 -5.19 6.65
C ASN A 27 -20.03 -4.30 5.41
N SER A 28 -18.79 -3.96 5.04
CA SER A 28 -18.52 -3.27 3.79
C SER A 28 -18.73 -4.25 2.62
N SER A 29 -19.52 -3.85 1.63
CA SER A 29 -19.61 -4.59 0.37
C SER A 29 -18.22 -4.67 -0.25
N GLU A 30 -17.88 -5.83 -0.81
CA GLU A 30 -16.57 -6.04 -1.45
C GLU A 30 -16.35 -4.92 -2.48
N GLY A 31 -15.22 -4.24 -2.34
CA GLY A 31 -14.85 -3.15 -3.21
C GLY A 31 -15.36 -1.74 -2.87
N SER A 32 -16.23 -1.58 -1.88
CA SER A 32 -16.61 -0.26 -1.37
C SER A 32 -15.57 0.35 -0.40
N SER A 33 -14.63 -0.46 0.05
CA SER A 33 -13.65 -0.10 1.09
C SER A 33 -12.60 0.91 0.59
N ARG A 34 -12.07 1.70 1.52
CA ARG A 34 -11.04 2.70 1.24
C ARG A 34 -9.77 2.34 1.98
N ARG A 35 -8.69 2.11 1.24
CA ARG A 35 -7.39 1.69 1.78
C ARG A 35 -6.42 2.87 1.75
N LEU A 36 -5.94 3.29 2.91
CA LEU A 36 -4.93 4.34 3.05
C LEU A 36 -3.65 3.72 3.60
N PHE A 37 -2.58 3.74 2.82
CA PHE A 37 -1.26 3.26 3.24
C PHE A 37 -0.38 4.45 3.60
N TYR A 38 0.05 4.52 4.87
CA TYR A 38 0.98 5.54 5.34
C TYR A 38 2.39 4.94 5.42
N LEU A 39 3.30 5.40 4.56
CA LEU A 39 4.66 4.87 4.45
C LEU A 39 5.61 5.63 5.37
N ALA A 40 5.56 5.29 6.66
CA ALA A 40 6.53 5.71 7.67
C ALA A 40 7.86 4.92 7.55
N LEU A 41 8.40 4.84 6.34
CA LEU A 41 9.58 4.04 5.98
C LEU A 41 10.67 4.93 5.36
N PRO A 42 11.94 4.49 5.33
CA PRO A 42 12.99 5.17 4.58
C PRO A 42 12.65 5.29 3.08
N PRO A 43 13.00 6.39 2.39
CA PRO A 43 12.68 6.58 0.97
C PRO A 43 13.20 5.48 0.04
N SER A 44 14.31 4.83 0.40
CA SER A 44 14.93 3.77 -0.42
C SER A 44 14.03 2.53 -0.62
N VAL A 45 13.05 2.30 0.26
CA VAL A 45 12.14 1.15 0.14
C VAL A 45 10.81 1.49 -0.50
N TYR A 46 10.53 2.77 -0.77
CA TYR A 46 9.25 3.19 -1.36
C TYR A 46 8.94 2.48 -2.70
N PRO A 47 9.87 2.38 -3.67
CA PRO A 47 9.55 1.72 -4.93
C PRO A 47 9.14 0.26 -4.77
N SER A 48 9.87 -0.49 -3.94
CA SER A 48 9.57 -1.90 -3.66
C SER A 48 8.21 -2.06 -2.98
N VAL A 49 7.95 -1.25 -1.95
CA VAL A 49 6.69 -1.30 -1.20
C VAL A 49 5.50 -0.88 -2.07
N CYS A 50 5.63 0.20 -2.84
CA CYS A 50 4.58 0.64 -3.77
C CYS A 50 4.26 -0.42 -4.81
N LYS A 51 5.29 -1.10 -5.36
CA LYS A 51 5.11 -2.23 -6.28
C LYS A 51 4.33 -3.36 -5.61
N MET A 52 4.68 -3.75 -4.39
CA MET A 52 3.97 -4.80 -3.67
C MET A 52 2.53 -4.42 -3.31
N ILE A 53 2.27 -3.18 -2.88
CA ILE A 53 0.91 -2.68 -2.64
C ILE A 53 0.09 -2.75 -3.93
N LYS A 54 0.67 -2.34 -5.07
CA LYS A 54 0.02 -2.39 -6.37
C LYS A 54 -0.35 -3.83 -6.78
N THR A 55 0.53 -4.79 -6.53
CA THR A 55 0.31 -6.19 -6.92
C THR A 55 -0.67 -6.91 -5.99
N CYS A 56 -0.53 -6.73 -4.68
CA CYS A 56 -1.15 -7.61 -3.70
C CYS A 56 -2.29 -6.96 -2.91
N CYS A 57 -2.22 -5.65 -2.66
CA CYS A 57 -3.07 -5.01 -1.64
C CYS A 57 -4.00 -3.93 -2.21
N MET A 58 -4.06 -3.77 -3.53
CA MET A 58 -5.00 -2.85 -4.15
C MET A 58 -6.42 -3.27 -3.86
N ASN A 59 -7.25 -2.28 -3.52
CA ASN A 59 -8.67 -2.52 -3.47
C ASN A 59 -9.15 -2.94 -4.87
N LYS A 60 -9.90 -4.04 -4.90
CA LYS A 60 -10.49 -4.60 -6.11
C LYS A 60 -11.85 -3.92 -6.34
N SER A 61 -11.88 -2.66 -6.80
CA SER A 61 -13.19 -2.10 -7.19
C SER A 61 -13.26 -0.79 -7.96
N ASP A 62 -14.37 -0.77 -8.66
CA ASP A 62 -15.07 0.14 -9.54
C ASP A 62 -16.36 0.69 -8.87
N LEU A 63 -16.71 0.24 -7.65
CA LEU A 63 -17.88 0.67 -6.86
C LEU A 63 -17.56 1.83 -5.87
N GLY A 64 -16.54 2.62 -6.15
CA GLY A 64 -16.19 3.83 -5.38
C GLY A 64 -15.18 3.64 -4.24
N GLY A 65 -14.64 2.42 -4.08
CA GLY A 65 -13.44 2.18 -3.27
C GLY A 65 -12.20 2.85 -3.87
N TRP A 66 -11.20 3.11 -3.05
CA TRP A 66 -9.92 3.67 -3.51
C TRP A 66 -8.74 3.16 -2.70
N THR A 67 -7.56 3.23 -3.30
CA THR A 67 -6.28 3.04 -2.62
C THR A 67 -5.47 4.33 -2.74
N ARG A 68 -5.02 4.88 -1.61
CA ARG A 68 -4.13 6.04 -1.56
C ARG A 68 -2.90 5.71 -0.73
N ILE A 69 -1.77 6.26 -1.15
CA ILE A 69 -0.49 6.12 -0.48
C ILE A 69 -0.07 7.51 -0.01
N VAL A 70 0.32 7.62 1.25
CA VAL A 70 0.93 8.81 1.84
C VAL A 70 2.40 8.49 2.07
N VAL A 71 3.27 9.31 1.50
CA VAL A 71 4.73 9.22 1.63
C VAL A 71 5.25 10.48 2.32
N GLU A 72 6.31 10.31 3.11
CA GLU A 72 6.96 11.42 3.81
C GLU A 72 8.09 12.00 2.97
N LYS A 73 8.39 13.28 3.22
CA LYS A 73 9.56 13.95 2.63
C LYS A 73 10.85 13.33 3.21
N PRO A 74 11.95 13.27 2.44
CA PRO A 74 12.20 13.93 1.14
C PRO A 74 11.91 13.06 -0.09
N PHE A 75 11.47 13.72 -1.17
CA PHE A 75 11.25 13.10 -2.49
C PHE A 75 12.54 13.15 -3.31
N GLY A 76 13.47 12.24 -3.03
CA GLY A 76 14.82 12.32 -3.58
C GLY A 76 15.68 13.37 -2.89
N LYS A 77 16.98 13.36 -3.20
CA LYS A 77 17.98 14.31 -2.68
C LYS A 77 18.38 15.36 -3.72
N ASP A 78 18.04 15.12 -4.98
CA ASP A 78 18.31 15.93 -6.16
C ASP A 78 17.18 15.77 -7.19
N LEU A 79 17.20 16.55 -8.27
CA LEU A 79 16.15 16.54 -9.29
C LEU A 79 15.99 15.14 -9.92
N GLU A 80 17.10 14.46 -10.19
CA GLU A 80 17.10 13.14 -10.83
C GLU A 80 16.45 12.08 -9.92
N SER A 81 16.79 12.06 -8.63
CA SER A 81 16.17 11.15 -7.67
C SER A 81 14.72 11.50 -7.32
N ALA A 82 14.32 12.77 -7.48
CA ALA A 82 12.91 13.18 -7.38
C ALA A 82 12.09 12.69 -8.58
N GLU A 83 12.64 12.79 -9.79
CA GLU A 83 12.00 12.28 -11.02
C GLU A 83 11.91 10.75 -11.02
N GLN A 84 12.95 10.04 -10.54
CA GLN A 84 12.89 8.57 -10.42
C GLN A 84 11.83 8.07 -9.44
N LEU A 85 11.40 8.90 -8.49
CA LEU A 85 10.41 8.56 -7.47
C LEU A 85 8.97 8.94 -7.88
N SER A 86 8.80 9.76 -8.92
CA SER A 86 7.51 10.27 -9.41
C SER A 86 6.88 9.35 -10.45
#